data_AF-A0A7W1TS01-F1
#
_entry.id   AF-A0A7W1TS01-F1
#
_cell.length_a   1.000
_cell.length_b   1.000
_cell.length_c   1.000
_cell.angle_alpha   90.00
_cell.angle_beta   90.00
_cell.angle_gamma   90.00
#
_symmetry.space_group_name_H-M   'P 1'
#
loop_
_entity.id
_entity.type
_entity.pdbx_description
1 polymer ?
#
loop_
_entity_poly.entity_id
_entity_poly.type
_entity_poly.pdbx_seq_one_letter_code
_entity_poly.pdbx_strand_id
1 'polypeptide(L)'
;MSRKTATEVRCALCTAKDVSEPRGDERYCHDCWDKKIAVEEVVAREFTLKRYIRAHSAEKYLVYHSTQKRPCGQLIVVDDGYDLFLTMVLYPSFGWDESAYHLEGDPEHRTFAEILVDVVAADVIEPWGGGKWHLEVFRSAADEAEDWNGEM
;
A
#
# COMPACT_ATOMS: atom_id res chain seq x y z
N MET A 1 42.30 -19.92 -14.51
CA MET A 1 40.87 -19.56 -14.46
C MET A 1 40.76 -18.15 -13.91
N SER A 2 40.30 -17.19 -14.73
CA SER A 2 40.20 -15.79 -14.35
C SER A 2 39.10 -15.64 -13.29
N ARG A 3 39.46 -15.20 -12.07
CA ARG A 3 38.48 -14.79 -11.07
C ARG A 3 37.72 -13.60 -11.66
N LYS A 4 36.46 -13.81 -12.04
CA LYS A 4 35.53 -12.70 -12.23
C LYS A 4 35.50 -11.96 -10.89
N THR A 5 36.14 -10.80 -10.81
CA THR A 5 35.89 -9.82 -9.77
C THR A 5 34.43 -9.45 -9.91
N ALA A 6 33.56 -10.10 -9.14
CA ALA A 6 32.21 -9.61 -8.92
C ALA A 6 32.38 -8.19 -8.41
N THR A 7 31.91 -7.21 -9.17
CA THR A 7 31.90 -5.82 -8.72
C THR A 7 30.98 -5.80 -7.51
N GLU A 8 31.54 -5.64 -6.31
CA GLU A 8 30.75 -5.49 -5.08
C GLU A 8 29.82 -4.29 -5.27
N VAL A 9 28.54 -4.58 -5.47
CA VAL A 9 27.51 -3.54 -5.59
C VAL A 9 27.31 -2.96 -4.21
N ARG A 10 27.55 -1.65 -4.09
CA ARG A 10 27.36 -0.90 -2.84
C ARG A 10 25.89 -0.48 -2.69
N CYS A 11 25.44 -0.42 -1.44
CA CYS A 11 24.10 0.01 -1.07
C CYS A 11 23.75 1.36 -1.71
N ALA A 12 22.62 1.43 -2.40
CA ALA A 12 22.18 2.63 -3.09
C ALA A 12 21.87 3.81 -2.15
N LEU A 13 21.51 3.52 -0.89
CA LEU A 13 21.17 4.54 0.10
C LEU A 13 22.42 5.08 0.83
N CYS A 14 23.20 4.21 1.49
CA CYS A 14 24.32 4.66 2.31
C CYS A 14 25.67 4.65 1.59
N THR A 15 25.80 3.96 0.46
CA THR A 15 27.05 3.75 -0.31
C THR A 15 28.20 3.09 0.46
N ALA A 16 28.02 2.78 1.75
CA ALA A 16 29.09 2.33 2.66
C ALA A 16 29.17 0.81 2.83
N LYS A 17 28.05 0.10 2.67
CA LYS A 17 27.95 -1.35 2.87
C LYS A 17 27.58 -2.06 1.58
N ASP A 18 27.87 -3.35 1.51
CA ASP A 18 27.48 -4.19 0.38
C ASP A 18 25.98 -4.47 0.42
N VAL A 19 25.42 -4.66 -0.77
CA VAL A 19 24.03 -4.99 -0.99
C VAL A 19 23.72 -6.41 -0.48
N SER A 20 22.59 -6.56 0.22
CA SER A 20 22.11 -7.84 0.77
C SER A 20 20.60 -8.07 0.60
N GLU A 21 19.83 -7.06 0.16
CA GLU A 21 18.37 -7.07 0.00
C GLU A 21 17.97 -6.39 -1.34
N PRO A 22 16.88 -6.73 -2.08
CA PRO A 22 15.87 -7.77 -1.82
C PRO A 22 15.71 -8.77 -3.01
N ARG A 23 16.23 -9.99 -2.85
CA ARG A 23 15.90 -11.24 -3.57
C ARG A 23 15.46 -11.12 -5.04
N GLY A 24 16.38 -10.71 -5.91
CA GLY A 24 16.17 -10.62 -7.37
C GLY A 24 16.49 -9.26 -7.99
N ASP A 25 16.43 -8.19 -7.19
CA ASP A 25 16.85 -6.83 -7.59
C ASP A 25 17.59 -6.16 -6.42
N GLU A 26 18.66 -6.79 -5.95
CA GLU A 26 19.31 -6.35 -4.72
C GLU A 26 19.96 -4.97 -4.88
N ARG A 27 19.60 -4.03 -3.99
CA ARG A 27 19.99 -2.60 -4.04
C ARG A 27 20.40 -2.01 -2.71
N TYR A 28 19.99 -2.61 -1.59
CA TYR A 28 20.20 -2.05 -0.25
C TYR A 28 21.01 -3.00 0.62
N CYS A 29 21.77 -2.44 1.57
CA CYS A 29 22.25 -3.23 2.70
C CYS A 29 21.10 -3.44 3.70
N HIS A 30 21.22 -4.50 4.50
CA HIS A 30 20.22 -4.90 5.50
C HIS A 30 19.73 -3.74 6.38
N ASP A 31 20.64 -2.99 7.03
CA ASP A 31 20.24 -1.88 7.92
C ASP A 31 19.46 -0.76 7.22
N CYS A 32 19.81 -0.45 5.96
CA CYS A 32 19.12 0.58 5.19
C CYS A 32 17.74 0.10 4.76
N TRP A 33 17.63 -1.19 4.43
CA TRP A 33 16.37 -1.85 4.10
C TRP A 33 15.43 -1.87 5.31
N ASP A 34 15.90 -2.33 6.47
CA ASP A 34 15.10 -2.34 7.70
C ASP A 34 14.63 -0.94 8.08
N LYS A 35 15.49 0.08 7.93
CA LYS A 35 15.10 1.47 8.15
C LYS A 35 14.00 1.90 7.18
N LYS A 36 14.08 1.51 5.91
CA LYS A 36 13.08 1.81 4.88
C LYS A 36 11.73 1.18 5.23
N ILE A 37 11.72 -0.11 5.54
CA ILE A 37 10.51 -0.82 5.97
C ILE A 37 9.91 -0.21 7.23
N ALA A 38 10.73 0.13 8.24
CA ALA A 38 10.24 0.76 9.46
C ALA A 38 9.56 2.11 9.21
N VAL A 39 10.05 2.90 8.25
CA VAL A 39 9.41 4.16 7.86
C VAL A 39 8.10 3.90 7.11
N GLU A 40 8.09 2.95 6.17
CA GLU A 40 6.87 2.55 5.45
C GLU A 40 5.77 2.07 6.41
N GLU A 41 6.11 1.27 7.42
CA GLU A 41 5.16 0.82 8.44
C GLU A 41 4.54 1.98 9.23
N VAL A 42 5.32 3.04 9.52
CA VAL A 42 4.79 4.23 10.20
C VAL A 42 3.75 4.93 9.32
N VAL A 43 4.05 5.10 8.03
CA VAL A 43 3.11 5.72 7.09
C VAL A 43 1.88 4.85 6.85
N ALA A 44 2.05 3.53 6.75
CA ALA A 44 0.92 2.60 6.64
C ALA A 44 -0.06 2.75 7.80
N ARG A 45 0.43 2.99 9.03
CA ARG A 45 -0.40 3.24 10.21
C ARG A 45 -1.15 4.58 10.19
N GLU A 46 -0.81 5.49 9.29
CA GLU A 46 -1.58 6.72 9.08
C GLU A 46 -2.89 6.46 8.33
N PHE A 47 -3.00 5.31 7.65
CA PHE A 47 -4.24 4.84 7.06
C PHE A 47 -5.09 4.06 8.06
N THR A 48 -6.41 4.13 7.88
CA THR A 48 -7.36 3.30 8.60
C THR A 48 -8.51 2.92 7.69
N LEU A 49 -8.76 1.61 7.56
CA LEU A 49 -9.90 1.07 6.81
C LEU A 49 -11.06 0.79 7.77
N LYS A 50 -12.13 1.58 7.68
CA LYS A 50 -13.33 1.40 8.51
C LYS A 50 -14.40 0.67 7.73
N ARG A 51 -14.77 -0.52 8.19
CA ARG A 51 -15.86 -1.30 7.61
C ARG A 51 -17.19 -0.56 7.81
N TYR A 52 -17.89 -0.31 6.70
CA TYR A 52 -19.18 0.37 6.64
C TYR A 52 -20.34 -0.61 6.41
N ILE A 53 -20.16 -1.60 5.53
CA ILE A 53 -21.15 -2.67 5.27
C ILE A 53 -20.47 -4.03 5.42
N ARG A 54 -21.20 -5.00 5.98
CA ARG A 54 -20.82 -6.41 6.03
C ARG A 54 -21.99 -7.29 5.61
N ALA A 55 -21.80 -8.04 4.54
CA ALA A 55 -22.63 -9.16 4.12
C ALA A 55 -21.82 -10.45 4.23
N HIS A 56 -22.45 -11.59 3.93
CA HIS A 56 -21.77 -12.89 3.94
C HIS A 56 -20.61 -12.95 2.93
N SER A 57 -20.83 -12.40 1.73
CA SER A 57 -19.91 -12.47 0.59
C SER A 57 -19.45 -11.10 0.09
N ALA A 58 -19.66 -10.04 0.87
CA ALA A 58 -19.25 -8.70 0.48
C ALA A 58 -19.01 -7.80 1.68
N GLU A 59 -18.02 -6.92 1.57
CA GLU A 59 -17.75 -5.86 2.54
C GLU A 59 -17.50 -4.54 1.83
N LYS A 60 -17.91 -3.44 2.47
CA LYS A 60 -17.55 -2.08 2.05
C LYS A 60 -16.76 -1.42 3.17
N TYR A 61 -15.65 -0.79 2.82
CA TYR A 61 -14.83 0.00 3.71
C TYR A 61 -14.74 1.45 3.21
N LEU A 62 -14.59 2.36 4.16
CA LEU A 62 -14.16 3.73 3.93
C LEU A 62 -12.69 3.85 4.32
N VAL A 63 -11.90 4.46 3.44
CA VAL A 63 -10.48 4.71 3.64
C VAL A 63 -10.31 6.07 4.31
N TYR A 64 -9.60 6.10 5.42
CA TYR A 64 -9.23 7.33 6.13
C TYR A 64 -7.72 7.47 6.15
N HIS A 65 -7.26 8.72 6.11
CA HIS A 65 -5.88 9.10 6.41
C HIS A 65 -5.86 10.03 7.63
N SER A 66 -4.84 9.92 8.47
CA SER A 66 -4.71 10.65 9.74
C SER A 66 -4.81 12.18 9.61
N THR A 67 -4.43 12.72 8.44
CA THR A 67 -4.44 14.16 8.14
C THR A 67 -5.82 14.69 7.73
N GLN A 68 -6.81 13.83 7.52
CA GLN A 68 -8.14 14.20 7.03
C GLN A 68 -9.27 13.68 7.92
N LYS A 69 -10.32 14.48 8.08
CA LYS A 69 -11.51 14.09 8.87
C LYS A 69 -12.52 13.27 8.07
N ARG A 70 -12.60 13.53 6.77
CA ARG A 70 -13.50 12.85 5.83
C ARG A 70 -12.76 11.65 5.19
N PRO A 71 -13.48 10.61 4.74
CA PRO A 71 -12.84 9.52 4.02
C PRO A 71 -12.23 10.04 2.71
N CYS A 72 -11.03 9.55 2.38
CA CYS A 72 -10.32 9.88 1.15
C CYS A 72 -10.48 8.82 0.06
N GLY A 73 -11.19 7.73 0.36
CA GLY A 73 -11.51 6.69 -0.61
C GLY A 73 -12.46 5.65 -0.03
N GLN A 74 -12.71 4.62 -0.82
CA GLN A 74 -13.50 3.46 -0.42
C GLN A 74 -12.95 2.19 -1.05
N LEU A 75 -13.24 1.06 -0.41
CA LEU A 75 -12.90 -0.27 -0.90
C LEU A 75 -14.14 -1.14 -0.82
N ILE A 76 -14.47 -1.80 -1.92
CA ILE A 76 -15.50 -2.83 -1.97
C ILE A 76 -14.80 -4.16 -2.14
N VAL A 77 -15.18 -5.15 -1.35
CA VAL A 77 -14.71 -6.53 -1.41
C VAL A 77 -15.90 -7.40 -1.76
N VAL A 78 -15.73 -8.28 -2.73
CA VAL A 78 -16.70 -9.31 -3.12
C VAL A 78 -16.00 -10.65 -3.14
N ASP A 79 -16.55 -11.61 -2.42
CA ASP A 79 -16.13 -13.01 -2.43
C ASP A 79 -17.10 -13.81 -3.31
N ASP A 80 -16.58 -14.43 -4.37
CA ASP A 80 -17.38 -15.28 -5.27
C ASP A 80 -17.40 -16.76 -4.83
N GLY A 81 -16.73 -17.09 -3.72
CA GLY A 81 -16.55 -18.44 -3.20
C GLY A 81 -15.24 -19.10 -3.63
N TYR A 82 -14.45 -18.47 -4.49
CA TYR A 82 -13.14 -18.93 -4.95
C TYR A 82 -12.05 -17.86 -4.82
N ASP A 83 -12.31 -16.66 -5.35
CA ASP A 83 -11.39 -15.54 -5.42
C ASP A 83 -12.01 -14.28 -4.79
N LEU A 84 -11.15 -13.39 -4.28
CA LEU A 84 -11.58 -12.08 -3.78
C LEU A 84 -11.45 -11.02 -4.87
N PHE A 85 -12.53 -10.31 -5.14
CA PHE A 85 -12.55 -9.16 -6.03
C PHE A 85 -12.65 -7.88 -5.21
N LEU A 86 -11.66 -7.01 -5.37
CA LEU A 86 -11.54 -5.77 -4.66
C LEU A 86 -11.59 -4.60 -5.65
N THR A 87 -12.44 -3.63 -5.36
CA THR A 87 -12.51 -2.37 -6.10
C THR A 87 -12.21 -1.23 -5.14
N MET A 88 -11.07 -0.58 -5.33
CA MET A 88 -10.66 0.59 -4.56
C MET A 88 -10.89 1.85 -5.39
N VAL A 89 -11.64 2.79 -4.81
CA VAL A 89 -11.88 4.11 -5.41
C VAL A 89 -11.23 5.16 -4.54
N LEU A 90 -10.28 5.89 -5.11
CA LEU A 90 -9.50 6.92 -4.46
C LEU A 90 -10.05 8.30 -4.84
N TYR A 91 -10.40 9.11 -3.85
CA TYR A 91 -10.96 10.44 -4.06
C TYR A 91 -9.86 11.48 -4.29
N PRO A 92 -10.12 12.50 -5.12
CA PRO A 92 -9.13 13.52 -5.44
C PRO A 92 -8.83 14.47 -4.27
N SER A 93 -9.56 14.34 -3.16
CA SER A 93 -9.34 15.09 -1.92
C SER A 93 -8.01 14.77 -1.22
N PHE A 94 -7.29 13.72 -1.63
CA PHE A 94 -6.02 13.29 -1.04
C PHE A 94 -4.92 13.13 -2.09
N GLY A 95 -3.68 13.49 -1.72
CA GLY A 95 -2.50 13.47 -2.59
C GLY A 95 -1.95 12.07 -2.84
N TRP A 96 -2.73 11.19 -3.46
CA TRP A 96 -2.38 9.78 -3.65
C TRP A 96 -1.07 9.51 -4.40
N ASP A 97 -0.68 10.42 -5.29
CA ASP A 97 0.54 10.33 -6.10
C ASP A 97 1.75 11.01 -5.44
N GLU A 98 1.54 11.64 -4.27
CA GLU A 98 2.62 12.21 -3.49
C GLU A 98 3.44 11.08 -2.84
N SER A 99 4.74 11.33 -2.65
CA SER A 99 5.61 10.40 -1.95
C SER A 99 5.13 10.22 -0.52
N ALA A 100 4.85 8.97 -0.15
CA ALA A 100 4.31 8.62 1.15
C ALA A 100 5.32 8.85 2.28
N TYR A 101 6.60 8.69 1.96
CA TYR A 101 7.73 9.01 2.83
C TYR A 101 8.94 9.44 1.99
N HIS A 102 9.93 10.00 2.69
CA HIS A 102 11.21 10.30 2.11
C HIS A 102 12.32 9.91 3.08
N LEU A 103 13.13 8.91 2.69
CA LEU A 103 14.47 8.77 3.23
C LEU A 103 15.41 9.59 2.35
N GLU A 104 16.11 10.55 2.95
CA GLU A 104 17.04 11.40 2.22
C GLU A 104 18.10 10.56 1.50
N GLY A 105 18.24 10.78 0.19
CA GLY A 105 19.15 10.02 -0.68
C GLY A 105 18.63 8.66 -1.15
N ASP A 106 17.40 8.26 -0.79
CA ASP A 106 16.79 7.05 -1.32
C ASP A 106 16.39 7.26 -2.79
N PRO A 107 16.89 6.46 -3.74
CA PRO A 107 16.52 6.59 -5.14
C PRO A 107 15.09 6.12 -5.45
N GLU A 108 14.44 5.43 -4.51
CA GLU A 108 13.14 4.82 -4.72
C GLU A 108 12.14 5.34 -3.69
N HIS A 109 11.03 5.86 -4.20
CA HIS A 109 9.95 6.42 -3.42
C HIS A 109 8.66 5.70 -3.78
N ARG A 110 7.89 5.34 -2.76
CA ARG A 110 6.53 4.85 -2.95
C ARG A 110 5.55 5.98 -2.71
N THR A 111 4.50 5.98 -3.51
CA THR A 111 3.36 6.87 -3.39
C THR A 111 2.42 6.40 -2.28
N PHE A 112 1.56 7.30 -1.78
CA PHE A 112 0.55 6.91 -0.80
C PHE A 112 -0.40 5.82 -1.31
N ALA A 113 -0.72 5.83 -2.61
CA ALA A 113 -1.55 4.79 -3.22
C ALA A 113 -0.88 3.40 -3.14
N GLU A 114 0.43 3.32 -3.34
CA GLU A 114 1.17 2.05 -3.24
C GLU A 114 1.24 1.53 -1.81
N ILE A 115 1.43 2.41 -0.82
CA ILE A 115 1.40 2.02 0.60
C ILE A 115 0.00 1.53 0.99
N LEU A 116 -1.07 2.17 0.49
CA LEU A 116 -2.43 1.74 0.77
C LEU A 116 -2.73 0.33 0.25
N VAL A 117 -2.12 -0.11 -0.85
CA VAL A 117 -2.27 -1.50 -1.35
C VAL A 117 -1.77 -2.50 -0.31
N ASP A 118 -0.66 -2.21 0.37
CA ASP A 118 -0.13 -3.09 1.42
C ASP A 118 -1.06 -3.10 2.64
N VAL A 119 -1.62 -1.94 3.00
CA VAL A 119 -2.62 -1.84 4.07
C VAL A 119 -3.85 -2.68 3.72
N VAL A 120 -4.33 -2.64 2.47
CA VAL A 120 -5.46 -3.49 2.01
C VAL A 120 -5.09 -4.97 2.06
N ALA A 121 -3.86 -5.34 1.69
CA ALA A 121 -3.39 -6.71 1.77
C ALA A 121 -3.42 -7.23 3.21
N ALA A 122 -2.82 -6.49 4.15
CA ALA A 122 -2.73 -6.88 5.55
C ALA A 122 -4.07 -6.80 6.30
N ASP A 123 -4.83 -5.71 6.15
CA ASP A 123 -6.00 -5.44 6.99
C ASP A 123 -7.30 -6.00 6.42
N VAL A 124 -7.32 -6.40 5.14
CA VAL A 124 -8.52 -6.90 4.46
C VAL A 124 -8.28 -8.28 3.85
N ILE A 125 -7.33 -8.42 2.95
CA ILE A 125 -7.16 -9.67 2.19
C ILE A 125 -6.72 -10.84 3.09
N GLU A 126 -5.74 -10.62 3.98
CA GLU A 126 -5.29 -11.63 4.92
C GLU A 126 -6.40 -12.13 5.87
N PRO A 127 -7.20 -11.25 6.52
CA PRO A 127 -8.37 -11.67 7.30
C PRO A 127 -9.43 -12.47 6.52
N TRP A 128 -9.54 -12.26 5.21
CA TRP A 128 -10.40 -13.07 4.33
C TRP A 128 -9.78 -14.42 3.94
N GLY A 129 -8.56 -14.71 4.38
CA GLY A 129 -7.86 -15.98 4.20
C GLY A 129 -6.66 -15.92 3.25
N GLY A 130 -6.36 -14.75 2.66
CA GLY A 130 -5.15 -14.54 1.85
C GLY A 130 -5.08 -15.38 0.57
N GLY A 131 -6.24 -15.82 0.06
CA GLY A 131 -6.36 -16.61 -1.17
C GLY A 131 -6.00 -15.81 -2.42
N LYS A 132 -6.45 -16.27 -3.59
CA LYS A 132 -6.30 -15.48 -4.82
C LYS A 132 -7.19 -14.24 -4.75
N TRP A 133 -6.67 -13.13 -5.23
CA TRP A 133 -7.37 -11.86 -5.22
C TRP A 133 -7.02 -11.01 -6.43
N HIS A 134 -7.95 -10.12 -6.76
CA HIS A 134 -7.84 -9.13 -7.82
C HIS A 134 -8.20 -7.76 -7.25
N LEU A 135 -7.29 -6.78 -7.36
CA LEU A 135 -7.53 -5.41 -6.93
C LEU A 135 -7.54 -4.47 -8.14
N GLU A 136 -8.66 -3.80 -8.35
CA GLU A 136 -8.77 -2.70 -9.30
C GLU A 136 -8.73 -1.37 -8.53
N VAL A 137 -7.92 -0.43 -9.01
CA VAL A 137 -7.75 0.89 -8.40
C VAL A 137 -8.23 1.96 -9.36
N PHE A 138 -9.22 2.74 -8.94
CA PHE A 138 -9.81 3.82 -9.72
C PHE A 138 -9.56 5.18 -9.06
N ARG A 139 -9.26 6.19 -9.87
CA ARG A 139 -9.30 7.59 -9.46
C ARG A 139 -10.67 8.17 -9.74
N SER A 140 -11.35 8.60 -8.69
CA SER A 140 -12.62 9.32 -8.82
C SER A 140 -12.36 10.74 -9.31
N ALA A 141 -13.27 11.27 -10.12
CA ALA A 141 -13.36 12.71 -10.39
C ALA A 141 -14.26 13.43 -9.37
N ALA A 142 -15.04 12.69 -8.58
CA ALA A 142 -15.88 13.21 -7.51
C ALA A 142 -15.17 13.12 -6.16
N ASP A 143 -15.31 14.17 -5.35
CA ASP A 143 -14.63 14.32 -4.06
C ASP A 143 -15.14 13.37 -2.97
N GLU A 144 -16.36 12.84 -3.10
CA GLU A 144 -17.02 12.08 -2.01
C GLU A 144 -17.85 10.91 -2.55
N ALA A 145 -17.97 9.84 -1.75
CA ALA A 145 -19.11 8.94 -1.88
C ALA A 145 -20.36 9.76 -1.55
N GLU A 146 -21.38 9.70 -2.42
CA GLU A 146 -22.68 10.28 -2.13
C GLU A 146 -23.10 9.92 -0.69
N ASP A 147 -23.47 10.93 0.10
CA ASP A 147 -24.09 10.75 1.41
C ASP A 147 -25.32 9.85 1.19
N TRP A 148 -25.18 8.55 1.45
CA TRP A 148 -26.31 7.64 1.41
C TRP A 148 -27.20 7.99 2.61
N ASN A 149 -28.29 8.68 2.32
CA ASN A 149 -29.29 9.18 3.26
C ASN A 149 -30.18 8.07 3.86
N GLY A 150 -29.89 6.80 3.61
CA GLY A 150 -30.52 5.68 4.30
C GLY A 150 -31.97 5.40 3.92
N GLU A 151 -32.49 5.99 2.84
CA GLU A 151 -33.85 5.68 2.37
C GLU A 151 -33.85 4.37 1.57
N MET A 152 -34.52 3.35 2.11
CA MET A 152 -35.00 2.16 1.39
C MET A 152 -36.38 2.43 0.79
#